data_AF-A0A102DGB5-F1
#
_entry.id   AF-A0A102DGB5-F1
#
_cell.length_a   1.000
_cell.length_b   1.000
_cell.length_c   1.000
_cell.angle_alpha   90.00
_cell.angle_beta   90.00
_cell.angle_gamma   90.00
#
_symmetry.space_group_name_H-M   'P 1'
#
loop_
_entity.id
_entity.type
_entity.pdbx_description
1 polymer ?
#
loop_
_entity_poly.entity_id
_entity_poly.type
_entity_poly.pdbx_seq_one_letter_code
_entity_poly.pdbx_strand_id
1 'polypeptide(L)'
;MIATEQSSTRPLVPRRSERRGISAKVQYRRSTVRMAGVTLDLSCHGVRLAAMERLRIGETLWITLPGLPPRRATVKWVDRFEIGCEFDEALHPAVLDRIITG
;
A
#
# COMPACT_ATOMS: atom_id res chain seq x y z
N MET A 1 -0.19 -39.20 5.67
CA MET A 1 -0.16 -38.03 4.75
C MET A 1 -0.45 -36.80 5.58
N ILE A 2 0.57 -36.03 5.95
CA ILE A 2 0.43 -34.80 6.74
C ILE A 2 0.82 -33.63 5.86
N ALA A 3 -0.11 -32.68 5.74
CA ALA A 3 0.02 -31.49 4.93
C ALA A 3 1.16 -30.61 5.48
N THR A 4 2.13 -30.31 4.63
CA THR A 4 3.17 -29.32 4.89
C THR A 4 2.53 -27.92 4.96
N GLU A 5 2.35 -27.41 6.17
CA GLU A 5 2.13 -25.98 6.41
C GLU A 5 3.37 -25.22 5.93
N GLN A 6 3.27 -24.62 4.75
CA GLN A 6 4.29 -23.71 4.22
C GLN A 6 4.18 -22.37 4.97
N SER A 7 4.66 -22.35 6.21
CA SER A 7 5.02 -21.10 6.88
C SER A 7 6.24 -20.51 6.18
N SER A 8 6.00 -19.79 5.08
CA SER A 8 7.02 -19.01 4.39
C SER A 8 7.45 -17.86 5.30
N THR A 9 8.49 -18.07 6.10
CA THR A 9 9.16 -16.97 6.82
C THR A 9 9.76 -16.05 5.76
N ARG A 10 9.08 -14.94 5.47
CA ARG A 10 9.63 -13.89 4.60
C ARG A 10 10.93 -13.38 5.24
N PRO A 11 12.00 -13.18 4.45
CA PRO A 11 13.20 -12.51 4.95
C PRO A 11 12.81 -11.17 5.58
N LEU A 12 13.25 -10.94 6.81
CA LEU A 12 13.08 -9.66 7.50
C LEU A 12 14.03 -8.64 6.86
N VAL A 13 13.65 -8.13 5.68
CA VAL A 13 14.35 -7.01 5.07
C VAL A 13 14.13 -5.79 5.96
N PRO A 14 15.20 -5.11 6.45
CA PRO A 14 15.06 -3.89 7.22
C PRO A 14 14.18 -2.89 6.49
N ARG A 15 13.25 -2.26 7.20
CA ARG A 15 12.35 -1.29 6.57
C ARG A 15 13.15 -0.06 6.14
N ARG A 16 12.99 0.34 4.89
CA ARG A 16 13.62 1.54 4.30
C ARG A 16 13.11 2.86 4.91
N SER A 17 11.95 2.85 5.57
CA SER A 17 11.36 4.03 6.20
C SER A 17 10.45 3.68 7.35
N GLU A 18 10.32 4.62 8.28
CA GLU A 18 9.29 4.61 9.30
C GLU A 18 7.90 4.62 8.64
N ARG A 19 6.98 3.82 9.21
CA ARG A 19 5.59 3.73 8.78
C ARG A 19 4.71 4.28 9.89
N ARG A 20 3.82 5.19 9.52
CA ARG A 20 2.91 5.87 10.44
C ARG A 20 1.51 5.32 10.22
N GLY A 21 0.90 4.82 11.29
CA GLY A 21 -0.47 4.31 11.25
C GLY A 21 -1.44 5.44 11.01
N ILE A 22 -2.24 5.34 9.94
CA ILE A 22 -3.25 6.34 9.57
C ILE A 22 -4.44 5.63 8.96
N SER A 23 -5.65 6.16 9.17
CA SER A 23 -6.88 5.67 8.57
C SER A 23 -7.50 6.76 7.68
N ALA A 24 -7.01 6.84 6.46
CA ALA A 24 -7.47 7.78 5.45
C ALA A 24 -8.19 7.02 4.33
N LYS A 25 -9.35 7.52 3.89
CA LYS A 25 -10.01 7.02 2.69
C LYS A 25 -9.15 7.35 1.47
N VAL A 26 -8.91 6.34 0.64
CA VAL A 26 -8.17 6.50 -0.61
C VAL A 26 -8.99 5.99 -1.77
N GLN A 27 -8.71 6.54 -2.95
CA GLN A 27 -9.13 5.94 -4.21
C GLN A 27 -7.91 5.34 -4.88
N TYR A 28 -8.08 4.20 -5.53
CA TYR A 28 -7.05 3.70 -6.43
C TYR A 28 -7.66 3.14 -7.70
N ARG A 29 -6.86 3.08 -8.73
CA ARG A 29 -7.27 2.59 -10.04
C ARG A 29 -6.36 1.47 -10.49
N ARG A 30 -7.01 0.36 -10.88
CA ARG A 30 -6.40 -0.73 -11.63
C ARG A 30 -6.88 -0.60 -13.08
N SER A 31 -5.97 -0.27 -13.99
CA SER A 31 -6.31 0.04 -15.39
C SER A 31 -7.38 1.15 -15.51
N THR A 32 -8.63 0.83 -15.85
CA THR A 32 -9.75 1.79 -15.98
C THR A 32 -10.69 1.80 -14.77
N VAL A 33 -10.63 0.79 -13.90
CA VAL A 33 -11.58 0.59 -12.80
C VAL A 33 -11.09 1.33 -11.55
N ARG A 34 -11.91 2.26 -11.04
CA ARG A 34 -11.66 2.98 -9.79
C ARG A 34 -12.29 2.27 -8.61
N MET A 35 -11.52 2.03 -7.56
CA MET A 35 -11.93 1.37 -6.33
C MET A 35 -11.63 2.28 -5.14
N ALA A 36 -12.29 2.01 -4.01
CA ALA A 36 -12.05 2.69 -2.76
C ALA A 36 -11.32 1.74 -1.80
N GLY A 37 -10.45 2.30 -0.96
CA GLY A 37 -9.78 1.59 0.11
C GLY A 37 -9.53 2.50 1.30
N VAL A 38 -8.89 1.95 2.31
CA VAL A 38 -8.51 2.68 3.52
C VAL A 38 -7.03 2.43 3.79
N THR A 39 -6.26 3.49 4.05
CA THR A 39 -4.88 3.30 4.52
C THR A 39 -4.88 2.64 5.89
N LEU A 40 -3.87 1.80 6.13
CA LEU A 40 -3.59 1.23 7.44
C LEU A 40 -2.29 1.81 8.00
N ASP A 41 -1.29 1.98 7.13
CA ASP A 41 -0.08 2.75 7.39
C ASP A 41 0.45 3.41 6.12
N LEU A 42 1.24 4.46 6.31
CA LEU A 42 1.88 5.21 5.23
C LEU A 42 3.33 5.53 5.59
N SER A 43 4.18 5.58 4.57
CA SER A 43 5.57 6.05 4.63
C SER A 43 5.89 6.83 3.36
N CYS A 44 7.09 7.42 3.27
CA CYS A 44 7.51 8.07 2.03
C CYS A 44 7.54 7.12 0.83
N HIS A 45 7.88 5.85 1.05
CA HIS A 45 8.13 4.89 -0.04
C HIS A 45 6.96 3.96 -0.32
N GLY A 46 5.92 3.93 0.52
CA GLY A 46 4.82 3.01 0.28
C GLY A 46 3.66 3.19 1.24
N VAL A 47 2.59 2.49 0.93
CA VAL A 47 1.33 2.50 1.67
C VAL A 47 0.85 1.08 1.89
N ARG A 48 0.23 0.84 3.04
CA ARG A 48 -0.54 -0.36 3.30
C ARG A 48 -2.02 -0.01 3.24
N LEU A 49 -2.79 -0.76 2.45
CA LEU A 49 -4.21 -0.52 2.26
C LEU A 49 -5.03 -1.74 2.69
N ALA A 50 -6.18 -1.49 3.30
CA ALA A 50 -7.30 -2.42 3.28
C ALA A 50 -8.03 -2.25 1.94
N ALA A 51 -8.10 -3.35 1.18
CA ALA A 51 -8.67 -3.45 -0.17
C ALA A 51 -9.67 -4.62 -0.21
N MET A 52 -10.83 -4.42 -0.82
CA MET A 52 -11.92 -5.42 -0.82
C MET A 52 -11.85 -6.39 -2.02
N GLU A 53 -10.95 -6.16 -2.95
CA GLU A 53 -10.77 -6.94 -4.17
C GLU A 53 -9.48 -7.75 -4.19
N ARG A 54 -9.42 -8.70 -5.13
CA ARG A 54 -8.25 -9.53 -5.38
C ARG A 54 -7.25 -8.82 -6.28
N LEU A 55 -6.15 -8.34 -5.68
CA LEU A 55 -4.98 -7.82 -6.36
C LEU A 55 -3.86 -8.85 -6.43
N ARG A 56 -2.92 -8.67 -7.36
CA ARG A 56 -1.76 -9.55 -7.53
C ARG A 56 -0.46 -8.83 -7.21
N ILE A 57 0.52 -9.56 -6.68
CA ILE A 57 1.89 -9.05 -6.53
C ILE A 57 2.43 -8.68 -7.93
N GLY A 58 3.11 -7.53 -8.01
CA GLY A 58 3.63 -6.96 -9.25
C GLY A 58 2.63 -6.10 -10.02
N GLU A 59 1.37 -6.05 -9.59
CA GLU A 59 0.35 -5.23 -10.22
C GLU A 59 0.59 -3.73 -9.96
N THR A 60 0.40 -2.92 -11.01
CA THR A 60 0.49 -1.47 -10.91
C THR A 60 -0.87 -0.86 -10.58
N LEU A 61 -0.89 -0.05 -9.53
CA LEU A 61 -2.03 0.75 -9.11
C LEU A 61 -1.70 2.24 -9.24
N TRP A 62 -2.73 3.03 -9.52
CA TRP A 62 -2.69 4.48 -9.38
C TRP A 62 -3.44 4.87 -8.11
N ILE A 63 -2.73 5.25 -7.06
CA ILE A 63 -3.29 5.55 -5.73
C ILE A 63 -3.41 7.06 -5.57
N THR A 64 -4.62 7.53 -5.28
CA THR A 64 -4.94 8.91 -4.95
C THR A 64 -5.07 9.03 -3.43
N LEU A 65 -4.06 9.65 -2.82
CA LEU A 65 -4.08 10.01 -1.40
C LEU A 65 -4.86 11.33 -1.21
N PRO A 66 -5.42 11.61 -0.02
CA PRO A 66 -6.15 12.85 0.23
C PRO A 66 -5.33 14.09 -0.14
N GLY A 67 -5.93 15.00 -0.90
CA GLY A 67 -5.29 16.26 -1.29
C GLY A 67 -4.14 16.14 -2.29
N LEU A 68 -3.86 14.94 -2.84
CA LEU A 68 -2.75 14.70 -3.76
C LEU A 68 -3.22 14.19 -5.13
N PRO A 69 -2.43 14.42 -6.19
CA PRO A 69 -2.66 13.79 -7.47
C PRO A 69 -2.45 12.25 -7.39
N PRO A 70 -3.05 11.48 -8.32
CA PRO A 70 -2.85 10.04 -8.39
C PRO A 70 -1.38 9.70 -8.60
N ARG A 71 -0.88 8.71 -7.87
CA ARG A 71 0.51 8.27 -7.96
C ARG A 71 0.63 6.79 -8.24
N ARG A 72 1.58 6.44 -9.10
CA ARG A 72 1.84 5.06 -9.48
C ARG A 72 2.51 4.31 -8.33
N ALA A 73 2.04 3.10 -8.08
CA ALA A 73 2.54 2.21 -7.07
C ALA A 73 2.46 0.76 -7.54
N THR A 74 3.36 -0.08 -7.04
CA THR A 74 3.41 -1.51 -7.36
C THR A 74 3.08 -2.33 -6.13
N VAL A 75 2.16 -3.29 -6.27
CA VAL A 75 1.82 -4.24 -5.20
C VAL A 75 3.03 -5.13 -4.90
N LYS A 76 3.54 -5.09 -3.67
CA LYS A 76 4.69 -5.89 -3.22
C LYS A 76 4.28 -7.11 -2.43
N TRP A 77 3.13 -7.07 -1.78
CA TRP A 77 2.54 -8.22 -1.10
C TRP A 77 1.04 -8.07 -1.00
N VAL A 78 0.36 -9.21 -0.87
CA VAL A 78 -1.08 -9.33 -0.63
C VAL A 78 -1.28 -10.30 0.53
N ASP A 79 -2.16 -9.96 1.45
CA ASP A 79 -2.63 -10.84 2.54
C ASP A 79 -4.13 -10.64 2.74
N ARG A 80 -4.93 -11.60 2.27
CA ARG A 80 -6.41 -11.56 2.27
C ARG A 80 -6.98 -10.25 1.69
N PHE A 81 -7.29 -9.29 2.56
CA PHE A 81 -7.89 -7.98 2.24
C PHE A 81 -6.92 -6.82 2.51
N GLU A 82 -5.64 -7.11 2.70
CA GLU A 82 -4.59 -6.11 2.86
C GLU A 82 -3.58 -6.24 1.73
N ILE A 83 -3.09 -5.09 1.29
CA ILE A 83 -2.01 -4.99 0.32
C ILE A 83 -0.96 -4.02 0.80
N GLY A 84 0.30 -4.33 0.48
CA GLY A 84 1.38 -3.36 0.56
C GLY A 84 1.78 -2.92 -0.83
N CYS A 85 1.75 -1.61 -1.06
CA CYS A 85 2.22 -1.00 -2.30
C CYS A 85 3.50 -0.20 -2.05
N GLU A 86 4.45 -0.29 -2.96
CA GLU A 86 5.61 0.60 -3.06
C GLU A 86 5.31 1.68 -4.09
N PHE A 87 5.60 2.93 -3.77
CA PHE A 87 5.46 4.03 -4.72
C PHE A 87 6.64 4.04 -5.68
N ASP A 88 6.35 4.30 -6.95
CA ASP A 88 7.39 4.43 -7.97
C ASP A 88 8.26 5.66 -7.74
N GLU A 89 7.64 6.74 -7.26
CA GLU A 89 8.31 7.96 -6.78
C GLU A 89 7.97 8.18 -5.31
N ALA A 90 8.96 8.40 -4.47
CA ALA A 90 8.75 8.60 -3.03
C ALA A 90 7.98 9.90 -2.74
N LEU A 91 7.19 9.92 -1.67
CA LEU A 91 6.64 11.17 -1.13
C LEU A 91 7.78 11.99 -0.54
N HIS A 92 7.73 13.29 -0.77
CA HIS A 92 8.48 14.24 0.04
C HIS A 92 8.00 14.14 1.51
N PRO A 93 8.90 14.18 2.52
CA PRO A 93 8.52 14.10 3.94
C PRO A 93 7.41 15.08 4.35
N ALA A 94 7.51 16.35 3.94
CA ALA A 94 6.47 17.35 4.22
C ALA A 94 5.07 17.01 3.66
N VAL A 95 5.00 16.20 2.59
CA VAL A 95 3.72 15.72 2.04
C VAL A 95 3.16 14.58 2.88
N LEU A 96 4.03 13.67 3.34
CA LEU A 96 3.67 12.62 4.28
C LEU A 96 3.09 13.23 5.57
N ASP A 97 3.78 14.23 6.13
CA ASP A 97 3.35 14.91 7.35
C ASP A 97 1.96 15.54 7.20
N ARG A 98 1.71 16.22 6.06
CA ARG A 98 0.37 16.78 5.75
C ARG A 98 -0.73 15.73 5.75
N ILE A 99 -0.49 14.55 5.19
CA ILE A 99 -1.49 13.47 5.17
C ILE A 99 -1.72 12.91 6.57
N ILE A 100 -0.67 12.81 7.39
CA ILE A 100 -0.76 12.25 8.74
C ILE A 100 -1.46 13.20 9.70
N THR A 101 -1.16 14.50 9.62
CA THR A 101 -1.68 15.50 10.56
C THR A 101 -3.13 15.89 10.27
N GLY A 102 -3.57 15.82 8.99
CA GLY A 102 -4.93 16.17 8.58
C GLY A 102 -5.13 17.67 8.42
#